data_AF-A0A3M1QAL9-F1
#
_entry.id   AF-A0A3M1QAL9-F1
#
_cell.length_a   1.000
_cell.length_b   1.000
_cell.length_c   1.000
_cell.angle_alpha   90.00
_cell.angle_beta   90.00
_cell.angle_gamma   90.00
#
_symmetry.space_group_name_H-M   'P 1'
#
loop_
_entity.id
_entity.type
_entity.pdbx_description
1 polymer ?
#
loop_
_entity_poly.entity_id
_entity_poly.type
_entity_poly.pdbx_seq_one_letter_code
_entity_poly.pdbx_strand_id
1 'polypeptide(L)'
;MERFGDDMKYIQVIRHGLDMAYSRNQGQQYRWAKHFNVPALSASSDEISPNMSLQYWIEANRQTIALASERLGDRFLIIRFDDMVTNPQKTVDELLAFLDIETIDQDLKAKLIAMPRAPRSLWRYKQHDLSIFTAEEIEAVRALGFAVESEQL
;
A
#
# COMPACT_ATOMS: atom_id res chain seq x y z
N MET A 1 9.75 7.39 18.59
CA MET A 1 8.65 8.32 18.23
C MET A 1 8.58 9.53 19.16
N GLU A 2 9.35 9.60 20.26
CA GLU A 2 9.48 10.80 21.14
C GLU A 2 9.94 12.11 20.45
N ARG A 3 10.11 12.13 19.12
CA ARG A 3 10.63 13.27 18.37
C ARG A 3 9.58 13.98 17.51
N PHE A 4 8.41 13.37 17.34
CA PHE A 4 7.25 13.98 16.68
C PHE A 4 6.18 14.14 17.76
N GLY A 5 5.61 15.34 17.91
CA GLY A 5 4.70 15.66 19.00
C GLY A 5 3.51 14.70 19.10
N ASP A 6 2.85 14.70 20.25
CA ASP A 6 1.77 13.76 20.59
C ASP A 6 0.57 13.84 19.64
N ASP A 7 0.47 14.90 18.83
CA ASP A 7 -0.60 15.13 17.86
C ASP A 7 -0.30 14.62 16.45
N MET A 8 0.84 13.96 16.22
CA MET A 8 1.18 13.46 14.89
C MET A 8 0.14 12.43 14.40
N LYS A 9 -0.48 12.71 13.26
CA LYS A 9 -1.30 11.76 12.49
C LYS A 9 -0.46 11.11 11.39
N TYR A 10 -0.62 9.81 11.21
CA TYR A 10 0.10 9.03 10.20
C TYR A 10 -0.87 8.40 9.21
N ILE A 11 -0.65 8.66 7.92
CA ILE A 11 -1.43 8.07 6.84
C ILE A 11 -0.50 7.11 6.08
N GLN A 12 -0.80 5.82 6.15
CA GLN A 12 -0.11 4.81 5.36
C GLN A 12 -0.89 4.58 4.06
N VAL A 13 -0.29 4.95 2.93
CA VAL A 13 -0.87 4.66 1.62
C VAL A 13 -0.36 3.32 1.12
N ILE A 14 -1.26 2.36 0.93
CA ILE A 14 -0.94 1.01 0.46
C ILE A 14 -1.48 0.84 -0.95
N ARG A 15 -0.64 0.32 -1.85
CA ARG A 15 -1.05 -0.09 -3.19
C ARG A 15 -1.15 -1.61 -3.27
N HIS A 16 -2.02 -2.12 -4.13
CA HIS A 16 -2.22 -3.55 -4.35
C HIS A 16 -0.91 -4.36 -4.42
N GLY A 17 -0.78 -5.37 -3.55
CA GLY A 17 0.46 -6.13 -3.38
C GLY A 17 0.95 -6.81 -4.66
N LEU A 18 0.04 -7.43 -5.41
CA LEU A 18 0.40 -8.07 -6.70
C LEU A 18 0.84 -7.05 -7.78
N ASP A 19 0.26 -5.85 -7.82
CA ASP A 19 0.74 -4.78 -8.72
C ASP A 19 2.17 -4.36 -8.37
N MET A 20 2.46 -4.33 -7.07
CA MET A 20 3.79 -4.00 -6.53
C MET A 20 4.78 -5.14 -6.78
N ALA A 21 4.33 -6.39 -6.74
CA ALA A 21 5.15 -7.56 -7.03
C ALA A 21 5.72 -7.52 -8.45
N TYR A 22 4.90 -7.14 -9.44
CA TYR A 22 5.33 -6.94 -10.84
C TYR A 22 5.77 -5.51 -11.16
N SER A 23 6.13 -4.72 -10.14
CA SER A 23 6.69 -3.39 -10.37
C SER A 23 8.13 -3.47 -10.91
N ARG A 24 8.48 -2.58 -11.83
CA ARG A 24 9.89 -2.37 -12.20
C ARG A 24 10.61 -1.44 -11.23
N ASN A 25 9.86 -0.69 -10.42
CA ASN A 25 10.42 0.15 -9.36
C ASN A 25 10.59 -0.68 -8.10
N GLN A 26 11.79 -1.22 -7.93
CA GLN A 26 12.18 -2.08 -6.81
C GLN A 26 13.08 -1.38 -5.78
N GLY A 27 13.13 -0.04 -5.82
CA GLY A 27 14.03 0.75 -4.98
C GLY A 27 13.78 0.58 -3.48
N GLN A 28 12.52 0.35 -3.07
CA GLN A 28 12.17 0.16 -1.67
C GLN A 28 12.65 -1.19 -1.15
N GLN A 29 12.37 -2.27 -1.88
CA GLN A 29 12.87 -3.59 -1.50
C GLN A 29 14.39 -3.63 -1.46
N TYR A 30 15.06 -3.11 -2.49
CA TYR A 30 16.53 -3.06 -2.56
C TYR A 30 17.15 -2.38 -1.33
N ARG A 31 16.55 -1.29 -0.84
CA ARG A 31 17.08 -0.53 0.29
C ARG A 31 16.72 -1.12 1.66
N TRP A 32 15.53 -1.68 1.77
CA TRP A 32 14.91 -1.93 3.07
C TRP A 32 14.64 -3.40 3.39
N ALA A 33 14.66 -4.33 2.43
CA ALA A 33 14.31 -5.74 2.65
C ALA A 33 15.08 -6.41 3.79
N LYS A 34 16.36 -6.04 3.96
CA LYS A 34 17.23 -6.52 5.05
C LYS A 34 16.68 -6.26 6.46
N HIS A 35 15.77 -5.30 6.63
CA HIS A 35 15.14 -5.00 7.91
C HIS A 35 13.92 -5.89 8.21
N PHE A 36 13.45 -6.63 7.22
CA PHE A 36 12.24 -7.46 7.29
C PHE A 36 12.54 -8.96 7.21
N ASN A 37 13.82 -9.37 7.33
CA ASN A 37 14.28 -10.75 7.10
C ASN A 37 13.87 -11.31 5.72
N VAL A 38 13.55 -10.44 4.77
CA VAL A 38 13.29 -10.81 3.38
C VAL A 38 14.64 -10.77 2.64
N PRO A 39 14.94 -11.74 1.76
CA PRO A 39 16.21 -11.73 1.04
C PRO A 39 16.41 -10.39 0.32
N ALA A 40 17.41 -9.63 0.78
CA ALA A 40 17.88 -8.46 0.07
C ALA A 40 18.78 -8.95 -1.08
N LEU A 41 18.70 -8.29 -2.24
CA LEU A 41 19.61 -8.62 -3.33
C LEU A 41 21.05 -8.52 -2.85
N SER A 42 21.85 -9.52 -3.21
CA SER A 42 23.30 -9.37 -3.21
C SER A 42 23.68 -8.39 -4.33
N ALA A 43 24.77 -7.65 -4.16
CA ALA A 43 25.24 -6.68 -5.16
C ALA A 43 25.60 -7.32 -6.53
N SER A 44 25.53 -8.65 -6.65
CA SER A 44 25.78 -9.43 -7.84
C SER A 44 24.46 -9.98 -8.42
N SER A 45 23.98 -9.31 -9.46
CA SER A 45 23.18 -9.84 -10.59
C SER A 45 21.84 -10.57 -10.39
N ASP A 46 21.35 -10.82 -9.18
CA ASP A 46 20.03 -11.44 -9.03
C ASP A 46 18.93 -10.39 -9.26
N GLU A 47 18.07 -10.58 -10.26
CA GLU A 47 16.87 -9.77 -10.44
C GLU A 47 15.91 -10.03 -9.26
N ILE A 48 15.31 -8.98 -8.72
CA ILE A 48 14.23 -9.12 -7.73
C ILE A 48 13.07 -9.85 -8.41
N SER A 49 12.76 -11.05 -7.92
CA SER A 49 11.59 -11.79 -8.39
C SER A 49 10.30 -11.18 -7.82
N PRO A 50 9.15 -11.36 -8.51
CA PRO A 50 7.85 -10.94 -8.00
C PRO A 50 7.52 -11.54 -6.62
N ASN A 51 7.90 -12.80 -6.35
CA ASN A 51 7.70 -13.44 -5.05
C ASN A 51 8.45 -12.70 -3.94
N MET A 52 9.71 -12.36 -4.16
CA MET A 52 10.50 -11.60 -3.19
C MET A 52 9.92 -10.19 -2.97
N SER A 53 9.40 -9.58 -4.03
CA SER A 53 8.71 -8.28 -3.95
C SER A 53 7.44 -8.36 -3.12
N LEU A 54 6.66 -9.43 -3.30
CA LEU A 54 5.42 -9.62 -2.55
C LEU A 54 5.71 -9.92 -1.08
N GLN A 55 6.69 -10.78 -0.77
CA GLN A 55 7.15 -11.05 0.59
C GLN A 55 7.57 -9.76 1.30
N TYR A 56 8.38 -8.92 0.64
CA TYR A 56 8.76 -7.61 1.18
C TYR A 56 7.53 -6.72 1.41
N TRP A 57 6.61 -6.66 0.44
CA TRP A 57 5.39 -5.86 0.56
C TRP A 57 4.53 -6.33 1.74
N ILE A 58 4.37 -7.64 1.94
CA ILE A 58 3.59 -8.22 3.05
C ILE A 58 4.22 -7.82 4.38
N GLU A 59 5.51 -8.09 4.56
CA GLU A 59 6.19 -7.86 5.84
C GLU A 59 6.32 -6.37 6.16
N ALA A 60 6.61 -5.52 5.18
CA ALA A 60 6.71 -4.09 5.37
C ALA A 60 5.37 -3.47 5.80
N ASN A 61 4.26 -3.89 5.19
CA ASN A 61 2.94 -3.39 5.56
C ASN A 61 2.47 -3.96 6.91
N ARG A 62 2.66 -5.26 7.17
CA ARG A 62 2.30 -5.89 8.45
C ARG A 62 3.01 -5.21 9.63
N GLN A 63 4.32 -5.01 9.54
CA GLN A 63 5.07 -4.37 10.62
C GLN A 63 4.68 -2.91 10.80
N THR A 64 4.50 -2.15 9.70
CA THR A 64 4.03 -0.76 9.78
C THR A 64 2.66 -0.66 10.44
N ILE A 65 1.71 -1.52 10.06
CA ILE A 65 0.36 -1.53 10.61
C ILE A 65 0.38 -1.92 12.08
N ALA A 66 1.10 -2.97 12.47
CA ALA A 66 1.21 -3.39 13.86
C ALA A 66 1.76 -2.26 14.74
N LEU A 67 2.88 -1.66 14.31
CA LEU A 67 3.54 -0.60 15.06
C LEU A 67 2.71 0.69 15.14
N ALA A 68 2.09 1.10 14.02
CA ALA A 68 1.27 2.30 13.98
C ALA A 68 -0.02 2.13 14.76
N SER A 69 -0.68 0.97 14.67
CA SER A 69 -1.89 0.69 15.45
C SER A 69 -1.60 0.67 16.95
N GLU A 70 -0.49 0.07 17.37
CA GLU A 70 -0.06 0.05 18.78
C GLU A 70 0.25 1.45 19.32
N ARG A 71 0.91 2.30 18.53
CA ARG A 71 1.46 3.58 19.03
C ARG A 71 0.58 4.80 18.78
N LEU A 72 -0.22 4.78 17.73
CA LEU A 72 -0.96 5.95 17.26
C LEU A 72 -2.47 5.80 17.45
N GLY A 73 -2.99 4.57 17.52
CA GLY A 73 -4.44 4.33 17.66
C GLY A 73 -5.23 5.08 16.59
N ASP A 74 -6.17 5.92 17.01
CA ASP A 74 -7.02 6.74 16.14
C ASP A 74 -6.25 7.77 15.28
N ARG A 75 -4.96 8.01 15.57
CA ARG A 75 -4.08 8.86 14.75
C ARG A 75 -3.41 8.11 13.60
N PHE A 76 -3.85 6.89 13.30
CA PHE A 76 -3.39 6.09 12.18
C PHE A 76 -4.52 5.80 11.19
N LEU A 77 -4.28 6.11 9.92
CA LEU A 77 -5.19 5.80 8.82
C LEU A 77 -4.46 5.01 7.73
N ILE A 78 -5.13 3.98 7.21
CA ILE A 78 -4.71 3.28 5.99
C ILE A 78 -5.56 3.78 4.84
N ILE A 79 -4.92 4.25 3.78
CA ILE A 79 -5.57 4.57 2.50
C ILE A 79 -5.11 3.57 1.44
N ARG A 80 -6.05 2.94 0.76
CA ARG A 80 -5.75 2.13 -0.42
C ARG A 80 -5.58 3.04 -1.63
N PHE A 81 -4.40 3.04 -2.24
CA PHE A 81 -4.13 3.81 -3.46
C PHE A 81 -5.14 3.50 -4.57
N ASP A 82 -5.51 2.24 -4.70
CA ASP A 82 -6.48 1.75 -5.68
C ASP A 82 -7.86 2.40 -5.48
N ASP A 83 -8.32 2.56 -4.24
CA ASP A 83 -9.55 3.31 -3.93
C ASP A 83 -9.38 4.81 -4.19
N MET A 84 -8.22 5.37 -3.89
CA MET A 84 -7.96 6.79 -4.14
C MET A 84 -8.13 7.15 -5.62
N VAL A 85 -7.83 6.23 -6.54
CA VAL A 85 -7.99 6.45 -7.98
C VAL A 85 -9.32 5.95 -8.56
N THR A 86 -9.97 4.95 -7.93
CA THR A 86 -11.25 4.38 -8.42
C THR A 86 -12.49 4.93 -7.72
N ASN A 87 -12.34 5.37 -6.47
CA ASN A 87 -13.36 6.00 -5.64
C ASN A 87 -12.77 7.21 -4.86
N PRO A 88 -12.33 8.25 -5.59
CA PRO A 88 -11.66 9.40 -4.99
C PRO A 88 -12.56 10.18 -4.02
N GLN A 89 -13.88 10.23 -4.26
CA GLN A 89 -14.85 10.88 -3.37
C GLN A 89 -14.79 10.27 -1.97
N LYS A 90 -14.96 8.95 -1.88
CA LYS A 90 -14.89 8.21 -0.62
C LYS A 90 -13.56 8.45 0.09
N THR A 91 -12.45 8.37 -0.65
CA THR A 91 -11.10 8.55 -0.09
C THR A 91 -10.90 9.97 0.45
N VAL A 92 -11.38 11.00 -0.25
CA VAL A 92 -11.32 12.39 0.22
C VAL A 92 -12.18 12.58 1.46
N ASP A 93 -13.38 11.99 1.52
CA ASP A 93 -14.23 12.07 2.70
C ASP A 93 -13.58 11.40 3.93
N GLU A 94 -12.98 10.23 3.76
CA GLU A 94 -12.21 9.54 4.81
C GLU A 94 -11.02 10.37 5.30
N LEU A 95 -10.27 11.00 4.39
CA LEU A 95 -9.16 11.88 4.74
C LEU A 95 -9.62 13.12 5.51
N LEU A 96 -10.70 13.77 5.10
CA LEU A 96 -11.23 14.95 5.79
C LEU A 96 -11.69 14.60 7.21
N ALA A 97 -12.41 13.49 7.35
CA ALA A 97 -12.84 12.97 8.65
C ALA A 97 -11.63 12.65 9.54
N PHE A 98 -10.63 11.94 9.02
CA PHE A 98 -9.42 11.60 9.78
C PHE A 98 -8.59 12.83 10.17
N LEU A 99 -8.61 13.90 9.37
CA LEU A 99 -7.90 15.14 9.65
C LEU A 99 -8.70 16.10 10.56
N ASP A 100 -9.89 15.70 11.03
CA ASP A 100 -10.82 16.55 11.80
C ASP A 100 -11.20 17.85 11.06
N ILE A 101 -11.34 17.79 9.73
CA ILE A 101 -11.75 18.92 8.90
C ILE A 101 -13.26 18.85 8.68
N GLU A 102 -14.02 19.55 9.52
CA GLU A 102 -15.49 19.57 9.46
C GLU A 102 -16.03 20.36 8.28
N THR A 103 -15.36 21.44 7.89
CA THR A 103 -15.80 22.34 6.80
C THR A 103 -14.68 22.53 5.79
N ILE A 104 -15.01 22.31 4.53
CA ILE A 104 -14.13 22.57 3.39
C ILE A 104 -14.92 23.31 2.30
N ASP A 105 -14.24 24.22 1.63
CA ASP A 105 -14.74 24.86 0.42
C ASP A 105 -15.09 23.79 -0.64
N GLN A 106 -16.27 23.91 -1.25
CA GLN A 106 -16.78 22.87 -2.16
C GLN A 106 -15.99 22.82 -3.48
N ASP A 107 -15.49 23.96 -3.96
CA ASP A 107 -14.66 24.00 -5.16
C ASP A 107 -13.29 23.35 -4.90
N LEU A 108 -12.70 23.58 -3.73
CA LEU A 108 -11.49 22.88 -3.30
C LEU A 108 -11.73 21.38 -3.17
N LYS A 109 -12.84 20.97 -2.52
CA LYS A 109 -13.19 19.55 -2.39
C LYS A 109 -13.32 18.89 -3.77
N ALA A 110 -14.02 19.52 -4.70
CA ALA A 110 -14.14 19.03 -6.08
C ALA A 110 -12.77 18.88 -6.78
N LYS A 111 -11.84 19.82 -6.56
CA LYS A 111 -10.47 19.73 -7.09
C LYS A 111 -9.69 18.57 -6.48
N LEU A 112 -9.81 18.34 -5.17
CA LEU A 112 -9.15 17.22 -4.49
C LEU A 112 -9.66 15.87 -5.02
N ILE A 113 -10.97 15.74 -5.26
CA ILE A 113 -11.58 14.54 -5.83
C ILE A 113 -11.12 14.28 -7.27
N ALA A 114 -10.92 15.34 -8.05
CA ALA A 114 -10.47 15.23 -9.44
C ALA A 114 -8.94 15.04 -9.59
N MET A 115 -8.17 15.16 -8.51
CA MET A 115 -6.71 15.15 -8.55
C MET A 115 -6.10 13.75 -8.80
N PRO A 116 -6.58 12.66 -8.17
CA PRO A 116 -6.04 11.32 -8.39
C PRO A 116 -6.19 10.89 -9.86
N ARG A 117 -5.11 10.31 -10.41
CA ARG A 117 -5.11 9.76 -11.77
C ARG A 117 -4.71 8.30 -11.73
N ALA A 118 -5.53 7.44 -12.32
CA ALA A 118 -5.21 6.04 -12.48
C ALA A 118 -3.93 5.89 -13.34
N PRO A 119 -2.84 5.31 -12.81
CA PRO A 119 -1.66 5.05 -13.61
C PRO A 119 -1.92 3.85 -14.53
N ARG A 120 -1.20 3.76 -15.66
CA ARG A 120 -1.25 2.59 -16.56
C ARG A 120 -0.89 1.27 -15.85
N SER A 121 -0.23 1.36 -14.71
CA SER A 121 0.17 0.23 -13.90
C SER A 121 -0.94 -0.33 -13.02
N LEU A 122 -2.09 0.34 -12.90
CA LEU A 122 -3.20 -0.12 -12.08
C LEU A 122 -3.71 -1.46 -12.63
N TRP A 123 -3.82 -2.46 -11.76
CA TRP A 123 -4.21 -3.83 -12.10
C TRP A 123 -3.30 -4.52 -13.12
N ARG A 124 -2.03 -4.11 -13.20
CA ARG A 124 -1.02 -4.77 -14.03
C ARG A 124 -0.93 -6.27 -13.73
N TYR A 125 -1.08 -6.67 -12.46
CA TYR A 125 -0.98 -8.08 -12.08
C TYR A 125 -1.94 -8.99 -12.85
N LYS A 126 -3.08 -8.47 -13.35
CA LYS A 126 -4.05 -9.23 -14.16
C LYS A 126 -3.46 -9.72 -15.50
N GLN A 127 -2.29 -9.23 -15.90
CA GLN A 127 -1.58 -9.62 -17.12
C GLN A 127 -0.37 -10.53 -16.85
N HIS A 128 -0.24 -11.02 -15.62
CA HIS A 128 0.89 -11.83 -15.18
C HIS A 128 0.43 -13.15 -14.56
N ASP A 129 1.35 -14.13 -14.55
CA ASP A 129 1.12 -15.45 -13.97
C ASP A 129 1.15 -15.42 -12.45
N LEU A 130 -0.01 -15.61 -11.82
CA LEU A 130 -0.16 -15.60 -10.36
C LEU A 130 0.15 -16.95 -9.70
N SER A 131 0.33 -18.03 -10.47
CA SER A 131 0.60 -19.38 -9.94
C SER A 131 1.96 -19.47 -9.22
N ILE A 132 2.81 -18.47 -9.42
CA ILE A 132 4.08 -18.32 -8.71
C ILE A 132 3.91 -17.97 -7.23
N PHE A 133 2.75 -17.44 -6.82
CA PHE A 133 2.47 -17.05 -5.45
C PHE A 133 1.76 -18.17 -4.70
N THR A 134 2.10 -18.31 -3.42
CA THR A 134 1.44 -19.24 -2.52
C THR A 134 0.06 -18.73 -2.13
N ALA A 135 -0.83 -19.64 -1.74
CA ALA A 135 -2.15 -19.28 -1.22
C ALA A 135 -2.05 -18.32 -0.01
N GLU A 136 -1.06 -18.51 0.86
CA GLU A 136 -0.82 -17.65 2.02
C GLU A 136 -0.47 -16.21 1.63
N GLU A 137 0.34 -16.03 0.58
CA GLU A 137 0.69 -14.69 0.09
C GLU A 137 -0.54 -13.98 -0.51
N ILE A 138 -1.39 -14.71 -1.24
CA ILE A 138 -2.63 -14.16 -1.78
C ILE A 138 -3.60 -13.78 -0.64
N GLU A 139 -3.73 -14.62 0.38
CA GLU A 139 -4.55 -14.31 1.56
C GLU A 139 -3.99 -13.10 2.31
N ALA A 140 -2.67 -12.91 2.38
CA ALA A 140 -2.09 -11.72 2.98
C ALA A 140 -2.46 -10.42 2.23
N VAL A 141 -2.54 -10.48 0.89
CA VAL A 141 -3.03 -9.35 0.06
C VAL A 141 -4.51 -9.07 0.35
N ARG A 142 -5.34 -10.12 0.47
CA ARG A 142 -6.76 -10.01 0.82
C ARG A 142 -6.98 -9.44 2.22
N ALA A 143 -6.20 -9.90 3.20
CA ALA A 143 -6.26 -9.43 4.59
C ALA A 143 -5.92 -7.94 4.73
N LEU A 144 -5.12 -7.39 3.81
CA LEU A 144 -4.83 -5.96 3.71
C LEU A 144 -5.88 -5.18 2.90
N GLY A 145 -7.01 -5.81 2.60
CA GLY A 145 -8.16 -5.20 1.96
C GLY A 145 -8.11 -5.18 0.44
N PHE A 146 -7.25 -5.94 -0.24
CA PHE A 146 -7.22 -5.94 -1.70
C PHE A 146 -7.92 -7.18 -2.26
N ALA A 147 -8.90 -6.97 -3.15
CA ALA A 147 -9.59 -8.07 -3.80
C ALA A 147 -8.67 -8.77 -4.82
N VAL A 148 -8.61 -10.09 -4.75
CA VAL A 148 -7.94 -10.96 -5.73
C VAL A 148 -8.97 -11.97 -6.23
N GLU A 149 -9.31 -11.91 -7.52
CA GLU A 149 -10.33 -12.74 -8.15
C GLU A 149 -9.87 -14.21 -8.22
N SER A 150 -10.76 -15.15 -7.92
CA SER A 150 -10.46 -16.59 -7.88
C SER A 150 -10.16 -17.19 -9.25
N GLU A 151 -10.67 -16.57 -10.32
CA GLU A 151 -10.48 -17.04 -11.71
C GLU A 151 -9.06 -16.84 -12.25
N GLN A 152 -8.18 -16.19 -11.46
CA GLN A 152 -6.81 -15.85 -11.81
C GLN A 152 -5.77 -16.72 -11.07
N LEU A 153 -6.22 -17.67 -10.24
CA LEU A 153 -5.41 -18.58 -9.43
C LEU A 153 -5.37 -19.99 -10.02
#